data_AF-A0A5C3NHS0-F1
#
_entry.id   AF-A0A5C3NHS0-F1
#
_cell.length_a   1.000
_cell.length_b   1.000
_cell.length_c   1.000
_cell.angle_alpha   90.00
_cell.angle_beta   90.00
_cell.angle_gamma   90.00
#
_symmetry.space_group_name_H-M   'P 1'
#
loop_
_entity.id
_entity.type
_entity.pdbx_description
1 polymer ?
#
loop_
_entity_poly.entity_id
_entity_poly.type
_entity_poly.pdbx_seq_one_letter_code
_entity_poly.pdbx_strand_id
1 'polypeptide(L)'
;FAKKDPREIVAIIDKRITATLKRVHAIADQKSRLDDLEWDNLDKFNQLVDLVDRLNWIDIHSEEAGTWLKANLNSTSWGLFAIGKISFVELRSNFPKILDQLLQVYQGHYFDWIQL
;
A
#
# COMPACT_ATOMS: atom_id res chain seq x y z
N PHE A 1 13.07 16.27 -0.92
CA PHE A 1 12.27 16.62 -2.10
C PHE A 1 12.62 18.03 -2.56
N ALA A 2 13.59 18.18 -3.47
CA ALA A 2 13.71 19.42 -4.26
C ALA A 2 12.39 19.64 -5.02
N LYS A 3 12.05 20.90 -5.36
CA LYS A 3 10.79 21.29 -6.04
C LYS A 3 10.58 20.46 -7.31
N LYS A 4 9.96 19.28 -7.21
CA LYS A 4 9.45 18.52 -8.34
C LYS A 4 8.16 19.20 -8.78
N ASP A 5 7.95 19.27 -10.08
CA ASP A 5 6.70 19.77 -10.65
C ASP A 5 5.53 18.89 -10.13
N PRO A 6 4.39 19.48 -9.74
CA PRO A 6 3.20 18.72 -9.33
C PRO A 6 2.81 17.60 -10.31
N ARG A 7 2.99 17.80 -11.62
CA ARG A 7 2.72 16.79 -12.67
C ARG A 7 3.70 15.61 -12.60
N GLU A 8 4.97 15.88 -12.29
CA GLU A 8 5.95 14.81 -12.06
C GLU A 8 5.62 14.01 -10.80
N ILE A 9 5.06 14.66 -9.77
CA ILE A 9 4.64 14.00 -8.53
C ILE A 9 3.44 13.08 -8.80
N VAL A 10 2.43 13.55 -9.53
CA VAL A 10 1.26 12.77 -9.95
C VAL A 10 1.71 11.54 -10.75
N ALA A 11 2.51 11.73 -11.81
CA ALA A 11 2.97 10.62 -12.66
C ALA A 11 3.80 9.56 -11.90
N ILE A 12 4.57 9.98 -10.88
CA ILE A 12 5.32 9.06 -10.02
C ILE A 12 4.38 8.28 -9.09
N ILE A 13 3.35 8.92 -8.56
CA ILE A 13 2.35 8.28 -7.70
C ILE A 13 1.56 7.27 -8.53
N ASP A 14 0.99 7.67 -9.67
CA ASP A 14 0.24 6.81 -10.60
C ASP A 14 0.99 5.53 -10.95
N LYS A 15 2.23 5.68 -11.44
CA LYS A 15 3.03 4.53 -11.86
C LYS A 15 3.33 3.58 -10.69
N ARG A 16 3.51 4.12 -9.48
CA ARG A 16 3.81 3.32 -8.28
C ARG A 16 2.56 2.68 -7.71
N ILE A 17 1.43 3.38 -7.70
CA ILE A 17 0.18 2.88 -7.13
C ILE A 17 -0.39 1.73 -7.96
N THR A 18 -0.42 1.84 -9.29
CA THR A 18 -0.91 0.75 -10.14
C THR A 18 -0.08 -0.53 -9.97
N ALA A 19 1.25 -0.41 -9.91
CA ALA A 19 2.13 -1.55 -9.69
C ALA A 19 2.00 -2.15 -8.29
N THR A 20 1.70 -1.30 -7.29
CA THR A 20 1.48 -1.69 -5.90
C THR A 20 0.15 -2.42 -5.74
N LEU A 21 -0.95 -1.85 -6.24
CA LEU A 21 -2.29 -2.43 -6.18
C LEU A 21 -2.35 -3.82 -6.77
N LYS A 22 -1.77 -4.03 -7.97
CA LYS A 22 -1.73 -5.35 -8.60
C LYS A 22 -1.08 -6.42 -7.70
N ARG A 23 -0.05 -6.04 -6.93
CA ARG A 23 0.68 -6.95 -6.05
C ARG A 23 -0.06 -7.18 -4.74
N VAL A 24 -0.63 -6.14 -4.15
CA VAL A 24 -1.36 -6.23 -2.87
C VAL A 24 -2.70 -6.95 -3.05
N HIS A 25 -3.44 -6.70 -4.14
CA HIS A 25 -4.66 -7.47 -4.44
C HIS A 25 -4.39 -8.98 -4.57
N ALA A 26 -3.26 -9.38 -5.15
CA ALA A 26 -2.88 -10.80 -5.23
C ALA A 26 -2.64 -11.46 -3.85
N ILE A 27 -2.41 -10.67 -2.79
CA ILE A 27 -2.35 -11.13 -1.40
C ILE A 27 -3.77 -11.25 -0.83
N ALA A 28 -4.60 -10.22 -1.02
CA ALA A 28 -5.98 -10.21 -0.53
C ALA A 28 -6.81 -11.36 -1.14
N ASP A 29 -6.59 -11.68 -2.41
CA ASP A 29 -7.23 -12.80 -3.12
C ASP A 29 -6.85 -14.17 -2.54
N GLN A 30 -5.76 -14.26 -1.78
CA GLN A 30 -5.33 -15.48 -1.09
C GLN A 30 -5.91 -15.60 0.32
N LYS A 31 -7.08 -14.99 0.56
CA LYS A 31 -7.80 -15.02 1.83
C LYS A 31 -7.89 -16.41 2.46
N SER A 32 -8.14 -17.45 1.67
CA SER A 32 -8.21 -18.83 2.18
C SER A 32 -6.92 -19.30 2.86
N ARG A 33 -5.77 -18.73 2.50
CA ARG A 33 -4.47 -19.03 3.12
C ARG A 33 -4.23 -18.25 4.41
N LEU A 34 -5.03 -17.21 4.66
CA LEU A 34 -5.11 -16.52 5.95
C LEU A 34 -6.01 -17.30 6.90
N ASP A 35 -7.08 -17.92 6.38
CA ASP A 35 -7.97 -18.79 7.18
C ASP A 35 -7.24 -20.03 7.72
N ASP A 36 -6.18 -20.49 7.04
CA ASP A 36 -5.27 -21.57 7.49
C ASP A 36 -4.30 -21.14 8.61
N LEU A 37 -4.20 -19.84 8.88
CA LEU A 37 -3.39 -19.28 9.96
C LEU A 37 -4.35 -18.94 11.13
N GLU A 38 -4.01 -19.28 12.38
CA GLU A 38 -4.88 -19.22 13.58
C GLU A 38 -5.60 -17.88 13.89
N TRP A 39 -6.42 -17.82 14.97
CA TRP A 39 -7.33 -16.70 15.31
C TRP A 39 -6.75 -15.26 15.29
N ASP A 40 -5.44 -15.07 15.44
CA ASP A 40 -4.75 -13.77 15.31
C ASP A 40 -4.72 -13.22 13.86
N ASN A 41 -5.22 -13.98 12.88
CA ASN A 41 -5.16 -13.62 11.46
C ASN A 41 -6.33 -12.76 10.96
N LEU A 42 -7.43 -12.66 11.72
CA LEU A 42 -8.53 -11.75 11.35
C LEU A 42 -8.10 -10.29 11.43
N ASP A 43 -7.35 -9.92 12.48
CA ASP A 43 -6.81 -8.57 12.64
C ASP A 43 -5.80 -8.24 11.53
N LYS A 44 -4.87 -9.16 11.25
CA LYS A 44 -3.94 -9.05 10.11
C LYS A 44 -4.66 -8.87 8.78
N PHE A 45 -5.73 -9.64 8.55
CA PHE A 45 -6.52 -9.50 7.33
C PHE A 45 -7.22 -8.15 7.26
N ASN A 46 -7.84 -7.69 8.35
CA ASN A 46 -8.50 -6.37 8.39
C ASN A 46 -7.51 -5.23 8.15
N GLN A 47 -6.30 -5.30 8.72
CA GLN A 47 -5.24 -4.32 8.45
C GLN A 47 -4.79 -4.34 6.99
N LEU A 48 -4.69 -5.53 6.38
CA LEU A 48 -4.39 -5.65 4.95
C LEU A 48 -5.52 -5.06 4.09
N VAL A 49 -6.78 -5.29 4.45
CA VAL A 49 -7.94 -4.71 3.76
C VAL A 49 -7.93 -3.18 3.86
N ASP A 50 -7.74 -2.61 5.05
CA ASP A 50 -7.64 -1.15 5.22
C ASP A 50 -6.46 -0.56 4.43
N LEU A 51 -5.32 -1.26 4.39
CA LEU A 51 -4.20 -0.87 3.52
C LEU A 51 -4.61 -0.85 2.04
N VAL A 52 -5.31 -1.88 1.56
CA VAL A 52 -5.82 -1.96 0.19
C VAL A 52 -6.79 -0.82 -0.10
N ASP A 53 -7.73 -0.53 0.79
CA ASP A 53 -8.72 0.52 0.60
C ASP A 53 -8.06 1.90 0.53
N ARG A 54 -7.06 2.16 1.38
CA ARG A 54 -6.27 3.41 1.31
C ARG A 54 -5.47 3.52 0.02
N LEU A 55 -4.92 2.42 -0.48
CA LEU A 55 -4.23 2.39 -1.77
C LEU A 55 -5.19 2.64 -2.94
N ASN A 56 -6.38 2.04 -2.90
CA ASN A 56 -7.43 2.30 -3.89
C ASN A 56 -7.88 3.76 -3.86
N TRP A 57 -8.00 4.35 -2.67
CA TRP A 57 -8.29 5.79 -2.55
C TRP A 57 -7.21 6.64 -3.21
N ILE A 58 -5.93 6.32 -3.02
CA ILE A 58 -4.82 7.02 -3.66
C ILE A 58 -4.91 6.92 -5.19
N ASP A 59 -5.22 5.74 -5.72
CA ASP A 59 -5.37 5.51 -7.16
C ASP A 59 -6.52 6.32 -7.76
N ILE A 60 -7.65 6.41 -7.05
CA ILE A 60 -8.81 7.19 -7.47
C ILE A 60 -8.53 8.70 -7.45
N HIS A 61 -7.78 9.19 -6.46
CA HIS A 61 -7.56 10.63 -6.23
C HIS A 61 -6.17 11.12 -6.68
N SER A 62 -5.40 10.30 -7.39
CA SER A 62 -4.00 10.60 -7.74
C SER A 62 -3.88 11.82 -8.66
N GLU A 63 -4.88 12.08 -9.50
CA GLU A 63 -4.95 13.29 -10.35
C GLU A 63 -4.97 14.58 -9.52
N GLU A 64 -5.53 14.51 -8.31
CA GLU A 64 -5.59 15.62 -7.36
C GLU A 64 -4.34 15.71 -6.48
N ALA A 65 -3.36 14.81 -6.63
CA ALA A 65 -2.19 14.76 -5.73
C ALA A 65 -1.40 16.07 -5.70
N GLY A 66 -1.44 16.87 -6.77
CA GLY A 66 -0.84 18.21 -6.79
C GLY A 66 -1.44 19.20 -5.78
N THR A 67 -2.64 18.92 -5.25
CA THR A 67 -3.36 19.73 -4.27
C THR A 67 -3.15 19.26 -2.82
N TRP A 68 -2.62 18.05 -2.62
CA TRP A 68 -2.41 17.49 -1.29
C TRP A 68 -1.34 18.26 -0.53
N LEU A 69 -1.49 18.28 0.81
CA LEU A 69 -0.46 18.85 1.67
C LEU A 69 0.87 18.15 1.42
N LYS A 70 1.96 18.93 1.44
CA LYS A 70 3.33 18.41 1.24
C LYS A 70 3.66 17.26 2.21
N ALA A 71 3.14 17.30 3.43
CA ALA A 71 3.29 16.22 4.40
C ALA A 71 2.64 14.92 3.91
N ASN A 72 1.39 14.98 3.44
CA ASN A 72 0.64 13.86 2.89
C ASN A 72 1.33 13.28 1.65
N LEU A 73 1.78 14.14 0.73
CA LEU A 73 2.55 13.72 -0.44
C LEU A 73 3.83 12.95 -0.08
N ASN A 74 4.61 13.48 0.87
CA ASN A 74 5.82 12.81 1.31
C ASN A 74 5.49 11.48 1.98
N SER A 75 4.48 11.46 2.85
CA SER A 75 4.03 10.26 3.56
C SER A 75 3.60 9.17 2.58
N THR A 76 2.73 9.50 1.63
CA THR A 76 2.31 8.59 0.55
C THR A 76 3.49 8.12 -0.30
N SER A 77 4.41 9.01 -0.66
CA SER A 77 5.59 8.64 -1.44
C SER A 77 6.48 7.63 -0.71
N TRP A 78 6.66 7.80 0.61
CA TRP A 78 7.40 6.86 1.45
C TRP A 78 6.68 5.53 1.61
N GLY A 79 5.37 5.54 1.85
CA GLY A 79 4.57 4.32 1.94
C GLY A 79 4.63 3.49 0.65
N LEU A 80 4.40 4.11 -0.51
CA LEU A 80 4.51 3.44 -1.81
C LEU A 80 5.93 2.92 -2.09
N PHE A 81 6.95 3.67 -1.67
CA PHE A 81 8.33 3.21 -1.79
C PHE A 81 8.63 2.00 -0.89
N ALA A 82 8.11 1.98 0.34
CA ALA A 82 8.26 0.86 1.26
C ALA A 82 7.61 -0.41 0.69
N ILE A 83 6.38 -0.31 0.16
CA ILE A 83 5.72 -1.45 -0.50
C ILE A 83 6.49 -1.89 -1.75
N GLY A 84 6.99 -0.93 -2.54
CA GLY A 84 7.79 -1.22 -3.73
C GLY A 84 9.06 -2.03 -3.46
N LYS A 85 9.58 -2.02 -2.23
CA LYS A 85 10.74 -2.84 -1.80
C LYS A 85 10.39 -4.27 -1.41
N ILE A 86 9.10 -4.56 -1.17
CA ILE A 86 8.66 -5.91 -0.82
C ILE A 86 8.79 -6.80 -2.06
N SER A 87 9.47 -7.94 -1.89
CA SER A 87 9.62 -8.93 -2.95
C SER A 87 8.42 -9.86 -2.95
N PHE A 88 7.64 -9.85 -4.03
CA PHE A 88 6.51 -10.75 -4.25
C PHE A 88 6.91 -12.03 -5.00
N VAL A 89 8.22 -12.29 -5.11
CA VAL A 89 8.75 -13.51 -5.76
C VAL A 89 8.33 -14.73 -4.94
N GLU A 90 7.91 -15.78 -5.64
CA GLU A 90 7.41 -17.03 -5.02
C GLU A 90 6.34 -16.76 -3.97
N LEU A 91 5.38 -15.89 -4.32
CA LEU A 91 4.30 -15.47 -3.43
C LEU A 91 3.64 -16.64 -2.68
N ARG A 92 3.46 -17.79 -3.35
CA ARG A 92 2.90 -18.97 -2.69
C ARG A 92 3.76 -19.38 -1.48
N SER A 93 5.06 -19.59 -1.68
CA SER A 93 5.97 -20.06 -0.61
C SER A 93 6.30 -18.98 0.42
N ASN A 94 6.28 -17.69 0.03
CA ASN A 94 6.68 -16.57 0.88
C ASN A 94 5.51 -15.79 1.50
N PHE A 95 4.27 -16.31 1.40
CA PHE A 95 3.07 -15.57 1.77
C PHE A 95 3.09 -14.96 3.18
N PRO A 96 3.39 -15.71 4.27
CA PRO A 96 3.42 -15.14 5.62
C PRO A 96 4.43 -14.00 5.75
N LYS A 97 5.61 -14.16 5.15
CA LYS A 97 6.67 -13.14 5.16
C LYS A 97 6.24 -11.87 4.41
N ILE A 98 5.61 -12.03 3.25
CA ILE A 98 5.12 -10.89 2.45
C ILE A 98 4.00 -10.17 3.19
N LEU A 99 3.07 -10.91 3.81
CA LEU A 99 2.02 -10.36 4.65
C LEU A 99 2.61 -9.53 5.80
N ASP A 100 3.52 -10.10 6.58
CA ASP A 100 4.13 -9.37 7.71
C ASP A 100 4.86 -8.10 7.25
N GLN A 101 5.52 -8.13 6.08
CA GLN A 101 6.13 -6.93 5.50
C GLN A 101 5.10 -5.87 5.10
N LEU A 102 3.94 -6.26 4.57
CA LEU A 102 2.85 -5.33 4.27
C LEU A 102 2.25 -4.73 5.54
N LEU A 103 2.08 -5.55 6.59
CA LEU A 103 1.59 -5.08 7.89
C LEU A 103 2.57 -4.11 8.56
N GLN A 104 3.88 -4.31 8.40
CA GLN A 104 4.87 -3.34 8.84
C GLN A 104 4.74 -1.99 8.12
N VAL A 105 4.35 -1.99 6.83
CA VAL A 105 4.05 -0.73 6.13
C VAL A 105 2.78 -0.10 6.69
N TYR A 106 1.74 -0.89 6.94
CA TYR A 106 0.48 -0.43 7.53
C TYR A 106 0.72 0.25 8.89
N GLN A 107 1.45 -0.42 9.78
CA GLN A 107 1.87 0.08 11.09
C GLN A 107 2.84 1.27 11.01
N GLY A 108 3.37 1.57 9.82
CA GLY A 108 4.15 2.77 9.56
C GLY A 108 3.31 4.04 9.43
N HIS A 109 1.97 3.93 9.44
CA HIS A 109 1.01 5.04 9.46
C HIS A 109 1.16 6.02 8.27
N TYR A 110 1.77 5.57 7.16
CA TYR A 110 2.04 6.41 5.99
C TYR A 110 0.77 6.95 5.33
N PHE A 111 -0.34 6.26 5.54
CA PHE A 111 -1.61 6.50 4.87
C PHE A 111 -2.72 6.95 5.82
N ASP A 112 -2.42 7.21 7.09
CA ASP A 112 -3.40 7.57 8.14
C ASP A 112 -4.11 8.91 7.89
N TRP A 113 -3.49 9.77 7.08
CA TRP A 113 -4.08 11.04 6.67
C TRP A 113 -5.31 10.85 5.76
N ILE A 114 -5.48 9.66 5.17
CA ILE A 114 -6.66 9.26 4.40
C ILE A 114 -7.74 8.83 5.39
N GLN A 115 -8.93 9.43 5.29
CA GLN A 115 -10.10 9.04 6.07
C GLN A 115 -11.09 8.35 5.13
N LEU A 116 -11.40 7.08 5.40
CA LEU A 116 -12.28 6.21 4.62
C LEU A 116 -13.61 6.00 5.33
#